data_AF-E0WYI6-F1
#
_entry.id   AF-E0WYI6-F1
#
_cell.length_a   1.000
_cell.length_b   1.000
_cell.length_c   1.000
_cell.angle_alpha   90.00
_cell.angle_beta   90.00
_cell.angle_gamma   90.00
#
_symmetry.space_group_name_H-M   'P 1'
#
loop_
_entity.id
_entity.type
_entity.pdbx_description
1 polymer ?
#
loop_
_entity_poly.entity_id
_entity_poly.type
_entity_poly.pdbx_seq_one_letter_code
_entity_poly.pdbx_strand_id
1 'polypeptide(L)'
;PPQEPLDAKEEDDEQSECSGTAKKQKNSFHERVLHPLLVKFLSEDPNFKLLCKTIRHEECKKGEWGECKWNYPDIVGVYFPYNKYKEETLKFLHHTGQEKHKLFSFELKKELSFSNLKESYFQAVSNSTWANEGYLVVFEIEKDKVLGELRRLNQSFGIGVIKLESEISNSKILLPAKEREI
;
A
#
# COMPACT_ATOMS: atom_id res chain seq x y z
N PRO A 1 24.36 58.70 -33.51
CA PRO A 1 24.71 57.42 -32.86
C PRO A 1 23.64 57.00 -31.83
N PRO A 2 22.70 56.13 -32.22
CA PRO A 2 21.83 55.42 -31.29
C PRO A 2 22.40 54.02 -31.00
N GLN A 3 22.28 53.57 -29.76
CA GLN A 3 22.72 52.26 -29.28
C GLN A 3 21.74 51.17 -29.72
N GLU A 4 22.25 50.10 -30.33
CA GLU A 4 21.58 48.80 -30.47
C GLU A 4 22.02 47.90 -29.31
N PRO A 5 21.10 47.17 -28.63
CA PRO A 5 21.50 46.17 -27.64
C PRO A 5 21.80 44.83 -28.31
N LEU A 6 22.93 44.26 -27.89
CA LEU A 6 23.47 42.96 -28.24
C LEU A 6 22.53 41.80 -27.85
N ASP A 7 22.40 40.85 -28.77
CA ASP A 7 21.86 39.51 -28.53
C ASP A 7 22.61 38.83 -27.36
N ALA A 8 21.90 38.62 -26.25
CA ALA A 8 22.32 37.70 -25.19
C ALA A 8 21.59 36.37 -25.40
N LYS A 9 22.34 35.37 -25.89
CA LYS A 9 21.95 33.96 -25.78
C LYS A 9 22.16 33.55 -24.32
N GLU A 10 21.08 33.28 -23.60
CA GLU A 10 21.15 32.58 -22.32
C GLU A 10 21.45 31.09 -22.60
N GLU A 11 22.69 30.70 -22.32
CA GLU A 11 23.00 29.35 -21.86
C GLU A 11 22.59 29.30 -20.38
N ASP A 12 21.71 28.38 -20.01
CA ASP A 12 21.56 28.00 -18.61
C ASP A 12 21.58 26.49 -18.48
N ASP A 13 22.41 26.05 -17.56
CA ASP A 13 22.94 24.71 -17.35
C ASP A 13 21.84 23.69 -17.00
N GLU A 14 21.54 22.79 -17.92
CA GLU A 14 21.08 21.45 -17.56
C GLU A 14 22.29 20.60 -17.14
N GLN A 15 22.39 20.25 -15.84
CA GLN A 15 22.93 18.97 -15.37
C GLN A 15 22.67 18.83 -13.86
N SER A 16 21.80 17.92 -13.41
CA SER A 16 21.97 16.46 -13.38
C SER A 16 22.40 15.98 -12.00
N GLU A 17 21.43 15.51 -11.21
CA GLU A 17 21.64 14.36 -10.32
C GLU A 17 20.43 13.40 -10.43
N CYS A 18 20.36 12.68 -11.55
CA CYS A 18 19.48 11.52 -11.70
C CYS A 18 20.29 10.24 -11.47
N SER A 19 20.30 9.71 -10.24
CA SER A 19 20.90 8.40 -9.94
C SER A 19 20.01 7.47 -9.10
N GLY A 20 18.74 7.84 -8.86
CA GLY A 20 17.83 7.08 -7.97
C GLY A 20 16.91 6.05 -8.64
N THR A 21 16.76 6.06 -9.97
CA THR A 21 15.67 5.34 -10.65
C THR A 21 15.96 3.86 -10.93
N ALA A 22 17.21 3.50 -11.27
CA ALA A 22 17.56 2.12 -11.64
C ALA A 22 17.55 1.12 -10.46
N LYS A 23 17.90 1.56 -9.24
CA LYS A 23 17.78 0.71 -8.03
C LYS A 23 16.32 0.47 -7.64
N LYS A 24 15.43 1.43 -7.91
CA LYS A 24 14.02 1.42 -7.47
C LYS A 24 13.18 0.37 -8.22
N GLN A 25 13.40 0.19 -9.53
CA GLN A 25 12.69 -0.84 -10.31
C GLN A 25 13.03 -2.27 -9.87
N LYS A 26 14.29 -2.56 -9.52
CA LYS A 26 14.69 -3.89 -9.03
C LYS A 26 13.92 -4.33 -7.79
N ASN A 27 13.59 -3.39 -6.91
CA ASN A 27 12.95 -3.70 -5.63
C ASN A 27 11.47 -4.05 -5.79
N SER A 28 10.73 -3.42 -6.70
CA SER A 28 9.30 -3.75 -6.91
C SER A 28 9.11 -5.17 -7.45
N PHE A 29 10.01 -5.62 -8.35
CA PHE A 29 10.01 -7.01 -8.82
C PHE A 29 10.28 -8.01 -7.69
N HIS A 30 11.12 -7.65 -6.71
CA HIS A 30 11.40 -8.50 -5.56
C HIS A 30 10.24 -8.55 -4.57
N GLU A 31 9.50 -7.45 -4.38
CA GLU A 31 8.33 -7.42 -3.51
C GLU A 31 7.20 -8.31 -4.06
N ARG A 32 7.00 -8.35 -5.38
CA ARG A 32 5.99 -9.21 -6.02
C ARG A 32 6.14 -10.69 -5.72
N VAL A 33 7.35 -11.17 -5.45
CA VAL A 33 7.60 -12.57 -5.08
C VAL A 33 6.89 -12.94 -3.78
N LEU A 34 6.63 -11.95 -2.90
CA LEU A 34 5.94 -12.14 -1.63
C LEU A 34 4.41 -12.03 -1.76
N HIS A 35 3.86 -11.61 -2.90
CA HIS A 35 2.41 -11.46 -3.05
C HIS A 35 1.66 -12.79 -2.86
N PRO A 36 2.08 -13.93 -3.44
CA PRO A 36 1.42 -15.21 -3.20
C PRO A 36 1.43 -15.60 -1.71
N LEU A 37 2.53 -15.32 -1.02
CA LEU A 37 2.67 -15.58 0.42
C LEU A 37 1.69 -14.74 1.24
N LEU A 38 1.62 -13.43 0.96
CA LEU A 38 0.67 -12.52 1.60
C LEU A 38 -0.79 -12.89 1.30
N VAL A 39 -1.12 -13.17 0.04
CA VAL A 39 -2.48 -13.59 -0.35
C VAL A 39 -2.90 -14.85 0.39
N LYS A 40 -2.00 -15.83 0.50
CA LYS A 40 -2.25 -17.06 1.25
C LYS A 40 -2.54 -16.75 2.72
N PHE A 41 -1.69 -15.96 3.38
CA PHE A 41 -1.92 -15.51 4.75
C PHE A 41 -3.30 -14.83 4.92
N LEU A 42 -3.65 -13.87 4.06
CA LEU A 42 -4.92 -13.12 4.15
C LEU A 42 -6.16 -14.00 3.90
N SER A 43 -6.02 -15.06 3.11
CA SER A 43 -7.12 -16.00 2.84
C SER A 43 -7.34 -17.00 3.99
N GLU A 44 -6.26 -17.41 4.67
CA GLU A 44 -6.30 -18.44 5.72
C GLU A 44 -6.46 -17.84 7.13
N ASP A 45 -5.99 -16.61 7.35
CA ASP A 45 -6.06 -15.96 8.65
C ASP A 45 -7.52 -15.74 9.10
N PRO A 46 -7.89 -16.18 10.32
CA PRO A 46 -9.26 -16.08 10.81
C PRO A 46 -9.84 -14.67 10.89
N ASN A 47 -8.99 -13.64 11.04
CA ASN A 47 -9.40 -12.24 11.14
C ASN A 47 -9.73 -11.63 9.78
N PHE A 48 -9.14 -12.18 8.71
CA PHE A 48 -9.23 -11.64 7.35
C PHE A 48 -10.19 -12.43 6.48
N LYS A 49 -9.88 -13.71 6.18
CA LYS A 49 -10.64 -14.57 5.25
C LYS A 49 -11.01 -13.86 3.94
N LEU A 50 -10.03 -13.18 3.36
CA LEU A 50 -10.23 -12.28 2.23
C LEU A 50 -10.12 -13.00 0.89
N LEU A 51 -10.88 -12.54 -0.09
CA LEU A 51 -10.56 -12.77 -1.50
C LEU A 51 -9.65 -11.63 -1.97
N CYS A 52 -8.41 -11.95 -2.34
CA CYS A 52 -7.40 -10.95 -2.68
C CYS A 52 -7.03 -10.96 -4.17
N LYS A 53 -6.67 -9.78 -4.69
CA LYS A 53 -6.14 -9.61 -6.03
C LYS A 53 -4.96 -8.63 -6.02
N THR A 54 -3.87 -9.02 -6.65
CA THR A 54 -2.73 -8.12 -6.89
C THR A 54 -3.08 -7.09 -7.96
N ILE A 55 -2.74 -5.83 -7.72
CA ILE A 55 -2.83 -4.76 -8.71
C ILE A 55 -1.48 -4.64 -9.43
N ARG A 56 -1.53 -4.55 -10.77
CA ARG A 56 -0.33 -4.45 -11.61
C ARG A 56 -0.16 -3.00 -12.11
N HIS A 57 0.59 -2.20 -11.38
CA HIS A 57 0.83 -0.78 -11.70
C HIS A 57 1.78 -0.54 -12.88
N GLU A 58 2.50 -1.58 -13.32
CA GLU A 58 3.47 -1.50 -14.44
C GLU A 58 2.80 -1.21 -15.79
N GLU A 59 1.49 -1.43 -15.89
CA GLU A 59 0.71 -1.15 -17.10
C GLU A 59 0.15 0.29 -17.12
N CYS A 60 0.48 1.12 -16.13
CA CYS A 60 0.02 2.51 -16.10
C CYS A 60 0.65 3.30 -17.27
N LYS A 61 -0.19 3.67 -18.23
CA LYS A 61 0.17 4.41 -19.46
C LYS A 61 0.19 5.94 -19.30
N LYS A 62 -0.09 6.47 -18.11
CA LYS A 62 -0.22 7.92 -17.86
C LYS A 62 0.65 8.32 -16.66
N GLY A 63 1.59 9.23 -16.90
CA GLY A 63 2.43 9.86 -15.87
C GLY A 63 3.87 9.33 -15.83
N GLU A 64 4.80 10.16 -15.33
CA GLU A 64 6.11 9.69 -14.92
C GLU A 64 5.94 8.59 -13.85
N TRP A 65 6.78 7.56 -13.89
CA TRP A 65 6.66 6.32 -13.11
C TRP A 65 6.46 6.53 -11.59
N GLY A 66 6.82 7.70 -11.07
CA GLY A 66 6.62 8.12 -9.69
C GLY A 66 5.16 8.35 -9.28
N GLU A 67 4.27 8.81 -10.18
CA GLU A 67 2.87 9.12 -9.83
C GLU A 67 2.07 7.85 -9.51
N CYS A 68 2.31 6.78 -10.26
CA CYS A 68 1.58 5.51 -10.11
C CYS A 68 1.80 4.86 -8.74
N LYS A 69 2.95 5.14 -8.11
CA LYS A 69 3.32 4.69 -6.76
C LYS A 69 2.33 5.17 -5.69
N TRP A 70 1.67 6.31 -5.92
CA TRP A 70 0.79 7.00 -4.97
C TRP A 70 -0.70 6.84 -5.25
N ASN A 71 -1.05 6.13 -6.32
CA ASN A 71 -2.43 6.05 -6.80
C ASN A 71 -3.09 4.70 -6.49
N TYR A 72 -2.31 3.65 -6.22
CA TYR A 72 -2.83 2.28 -6.14
C TYR A 72 -2.01 1.40 -5.17
N PRO A 73 -2.67 0.56 -4.35
CA PRO A 73 -2.01 -0.38 -3.46
C PRO A 73 -1.57 -1.65 -4.20
N ASP A 74 -0.57 -2.35 -3.67
CA ASP A 74 -0.05 -3.59 -4.26
C ASP A 74 -1.09 -4.72 -4.33
N ILE A 75 -1.92 -4.84 -3.29
CA ILE A 75 -2.96 -5.87 -3.19
C ILE A 75 -4.24 -5.25 -2.65
N VAL A 76 -5.36 -5.67 -3.22
CA VAL A 76 -6.71 -5.39 -2.70
C VAL A 76 -7.34 -6.67 -2.19
N GLY A 77 -8.08 -6.58 -1.09
CA GLY A 77 -8.83 -7.67 -0.51
C GLY A 77 -10.30 -7.29 -0.33
N VAL A 78 -11.20 -8.26 -0.44
CA VAL A 78 -12.61 -8.08 -0.12
C VAL A 78 -13.06 -9.17 0.85
N TYR A 79 -13.74 -8.73 1.91
CA TYR A 79 -14.43 -9.61 2.85
C TYR A 79 -15.94 -9.58 2.56
N PHE A 80 -16.49 -10.77 2.33
CA PHE A 80 -17.92 -10.98 2.14
C PHE A 80 -18.48 -11.63 3.42
N PRO A 81 -19.10 -10.87 4.34
CA PRO A 81 -19.61 -11.43 5.60
C PRO A 81 -20.70 -12.50 5.42
N TYR A 82 -21.31 -12.56 4.23
CA TYR A 82 -22.50 -13.36 3.95
C TYR A 82 -22.25 -14.64 3.16
N ASN A 83 -20.98 -15.02 2.90
CA ASN A 83 -20.66 -16.33 2.32
C ASN A 83 -21.13 -17.53 3.19
N LYS A 84 -21.57 -17.27 4.42
CA LYS A 84 -22.14 -18.26 5.35
C LYS A 84 -23.66 -18.15 5.53
N TYR A 85 -24.30 -17.14 4.95
CA TYR A 85 -25.72 -16.92 5.15
C TYR A 85 -26.55 -17.73 4.17
N LYS A 86 -27.74 -18.13 4.63
CA LYS A 86 -28.75 -18.74 3.79
C LYS A 86 -29.33 -17.69 2.84
N GLU A 87 -29.87 -18.15 1.72
CA GLU A 87 -30.42 -17.30 0.68
C GLU A 87 -31.53 -16.35 1.19
N GLU A 88 -32.28 -16.77 2.21
CA GLU A 88 -33.32 -15.93 2.83
C GLU A 88 -32.73 -14.74 3.61
N THR A 89 -31.63 -14.97 4.34
CA THR A 89 -30.93 -13.92 5.10
C THR A 89 -30.23 -12.95 4.15
N LEU A 90 -29.65 -13.44 3.05
CA LEU A 90 -29.11 -12.61 1.97
C LEU A 90 -30.19 -11.71 1.38
N LYS A 91 -31.34 -12.28 0.98
CA LYS A 91 -32.48 -11.50 0.47
C LYS A 91 -32.91 -10.43 1.48
N PHE A 92 -32.98 -10.74 2.77
CA PHE A 92 -33.31 -9.75 3.78
C PHE A 92 -32.26 -8.63 3.87
N LEU A 93 -30.97 -8.95 3.96
CA LEU A 93 -29.87 -7.98 4.02
C LEU A 93 -29.83 -7.07 2.79
N HIS A 94 -30.11 -7.62 1.61
CA HIS A 94 -30.22 -6.87 0.36
C HIS A 94 -31.36 -5.84 0.43
N HIS A 95 -32.53 -6.23 0.96
CA HIS A 95 -33.67 -5.31 1.12
C HIS A 95 -33.44 -4.26 2.21
N THR A 96 -32.66 -4.57 3.25
CA THR A 96 -32.33 -3.61 4.32
C THR A 96 -31.11 -2.73 4.01
N GLY A 97 -30.42 -2.97 2.89
CA GLY A 97 -29.19 -2.25 2.53
C GLY A 97 -28.01 -2.55 3.46
N GLN A 98 -28.05 -3.68 4.18
CA GLN A 98 -27.06 -4.07 5.19
C GLN A 98 -25.97 -5.01 4.66
N GLU A 99 -25.92 -5.26 3.34
CA GLU A 99 -24.85 -6.03 2.69
C GLU A 99 -23.53 -5.25 2.62
N LYS A 100 -22.93 -4.94 3.78
CA LYS A 100 -21.65 -4.23 3.84
C LYS A 100 -20.51 -5.21 3.56
N HIS A 101 -20.09 -5.22 2.30
CA HIS A 101 -18.79 -5.75 1.89
C HIS A 101 -17.70 -4.90 2.55
N LYS A 102 -16.59 -5.48 3.00
CA LYS A 102 -15.43 -4.70 3.46
C LYS A 102 -14.30 -4.79 2.46
N LEU A 103 -13.74 -3.64 2.11
CA LEU A 103 -12.62 -3.48 1.21
C LEU A 103 -11.34 -3.24 2.02
N PHE A 104 -10.28 -3.93 1.62
CA PHE A 104 -8.97 -3.89 2.23
C PHE A 104 -7.93 -3.51 1.19
N SER A 105 -6.94 -2.76 1.61
CA SER A 105 -5.79 -2.37 0.78
C SER A 105 -4.50 -2.71 1.52
N PHE A 106 -3.53 -3.23 0.78
CA PHE A 106 -2.26 -3.67 1.32
C PHE A 106 -1.13 -3.09 0.47
N GLU A 107 -0.26 -2.33 1.12
CA GLU A 107 1.00 -1.85 0.56
C GLU A 107 2.11 -2.72 1.14
N LEU A 108 2.91 -3.36 0.29
CA LEU A 108 3.95 -4.29 0.71
C LEU A 108 5.32 -3.63 0.64
N LYS A 109 6.16 -3.87 1.65
CA LYS A 109 7.57 -3.51 1.65
C LYS A 109 8.43 -4.70 2.05
N LYS A 110 9.49 -4.96 1.28
CA LYS A 110 10.43 -6.04 1.64
C LYS A 110 11.12 -5.72 2.97
N GLU A 111 11.67 -4.52 3.10
CA GLU A 111 12.41 -4.08 4.28
C GLU A 111 11.90 -2.72 4.75
N LEU A 112 11.70 -2.57 6.06
CA LEU A 112 11.32 -1.32 6.70
C LEU A 112 12.37 -0.92 7.74
N SER A 113 12.97 0.25 7.53
CA SER A 113 13.97 0.89 8.39
C SER A 113 13.62 2.35 8.62
N PHE A 114 14.38 3.07 9.44
CA PHE A 114 14.09 4.49 9.69
C PHE A 114 14.12 5.36 8.45
N SER A 115 14.95 5.01 7.46
CA SER A 115 15.15 5.82 6.26
C SER A 115 13.92 5.81 5.34
N ASN A 116 13.19 4.69 5.29
CA ASN A 116 12.04 4.51 4.40
C ASN A 116 10.69 4.44 5.13
N LEU A 117 10.69 4.50 6.47
CA LEU A 117 9.50 4.36 7.30
C LEU A 117 8.38 5.33 6.91
N LYS A 118 8.68 6.64 6.92
CA LYS A 118 7.66 7.66 6.66
C LYS A 118 7.14 7.59 5.23
N GLU A 119 8.04 7.48 4.26
CA GLU A 119 7.65 7.35 2.84
C GLU A 119 6.72 6.14 2.65
N SER A 120 7.10 4.97 3.15
CA SER A 120 6.32 3.74 2.99
C SER A 120 4.97 3.81 3.71
N TYR A 121 4.95 4.38 4.91
CA TYR A 121 3.71 4.52 5.67
C TYR A 121 2.74 5.51 4.99
N PHE A 122 3.22 6.67 4.54
CA PHE A 122 2.37 7.64 3.85
C PHE A 122 1.94 7.18 2.46
N GLN A 123 2.74 6.36 1.80
CA GLN A 123 2.32 5.66 0.59
C GLN A 123 1.11 4.75 0.89
N ALA A 124 1.19 3.95 1.96
CA ALA A 124 0.04 3.14 2.40
C ALA A 124 -1.18 4.01 2.76
N VAL A 125 -0.99 5.16 3.43
CA VAL A 125 -2.08 6.12 3.69
C VAL A 125 -2.77 6.57 2.39
N SER A 126 -1.98 7.05 1.42
CA SER A 126 -2.47 7.54 0.12
C SER A 126 -3.25 6.46 -0.64
N ASN A 127 -2.64 5.27 -0.75
CA ASN A 127 -3.16 4.15 -1.52
C ASN A 127 -4.39 3.47 -0.88
N SER A 128 -4.71 3.80 0.38
CA SER A 128 -5.78 3.19 1.18
C SER A 128 -6.94 4.12 1.49
N THR A 129 -7.00 5.32 0.90
CA THR A 129 -8.05 6.31 1.20
C THR A 129 -9.47 5.82 0.89
N TRP A 130 -9.61 4.95 -0.10
CA TRP A 130 -10.88 4.36 -0.54
C TRP A 130 -11.23 3.04 0.17
N ALA A 131 -10.35 2.48 1.00
CA ALA A 131 -10.55 1.18 1.65
C ALA A 131 -11.09 1.32 3.09
N ASN A 132 -11.82 0.31 3.57
CA ASN A 132 -12.29 0.27 4.95
C ASN A 132 -11.12 0.12 5.90
N GLU A 133 -10.15 -0.72 5.53
CA GLU A 133 -8.91 -0.90 6.27
C GLU A 133 -7.72 -0.90 5.31
N GLY A 134 -6.68 -0.15 5.69
CA GLY A 134 -5.41 -0.10 4.97
C GLY A 134 -4.30 -0.69 5.83
N TYR A 135 -3.42 -1.47 5.22
CA TYR A 135 -2.30 -2.13 5.89
C TYR A 135 -0.98 -1.89 5.17
N LEU A 136 0.05 -1.56 5.95
CA LEU A 136 1.44 -1.66 5.55
C LEU A 136 1.95 -3.06 5.93
N VAL A 137 2.31 -3.86 4.94
CA VAL A 137 2.85 -5.21 5.13
C VAL A 137 4.37 -5.16 4.99
N VAL A 138 5.08 -5.78 5.93
CA VAL A 138 6.54 -5.72 5.99
C VAL A 138 7.12 -7.12 6.16
N PHE A 139 8.10 -7.48 5.33
CA PHE A 139 8.79 -8.77 5.42
C PHE A 139 10.05 -8.74 6.29
N GLU A 140 10.78 -7.63 6.38
CA GLU A 140 11.95 -7.41 7.23
C GLU A 140 11.81 -6.07 7.96
N ILE A 141 12.01 -6.02 9.27
CA ILE A 141 11.84 -4.78 10.07
C ILE A 141 13.04 -4.57 10.99
N GLU A 142 13.63 -3.38 10.91
CA GLU A 142 14.67 -2.95 11.85
C GLU A 142 14.03 -2.74 13.24
N LYS A 143 14.49 -3.47 14.25
CA LYS A 143 13.79 -3.56 15.55
C LYS A 143 13.98 -2.33 16.46
N ASP A 144 13.12 -2.28 17.47
CA ASP A 144 13.00 -1.35 18.61
C ASP A 144 12.66 0.11 18.30
N LYS A 145 13.42 0.80 17.44
CA LYS A 145 13.11 2.22 17.16
C LYS A 145 11.93 2.36 16.19
N VAL A 146 11.85 1.51 15.15
CA VAL A 146 10.86 1.66 14.06
C VAL A 146 9.45 1.42 14.57
N LEU A 147 9.29 0.46 15.48
CA LEU A 147 7.99 0.08 16.04
C LEU A 147 7.36 1.22 16.86
N GLY A 148 8.17 2.02 17.58
CA GLY A 148 7.67 3.17 18.33
C GLY A 148 7.05 4.23 17.42
N GLU A 149 7.73 4.58 16.34
CA GLU A 149 7.23 5.54 15.35
C GLU A 149 6.04 4.99 14.56
N LEU A 150 6.04 3.71 14.18
CA LEU A 150 4.87 3.06 13.57
C LEU A 150 3.63 3.14 14.46
N ARG A 151 3.79 2.97 15.77
CA ARG A 151 2.68 3.03 16.73
C ARG A 151 2.08 4.44 16.80
N ARG A 152 2.93 5.48 16.77
CA ARG A 152 2.49 6.88 16.70
C ARG A 152 1.75 7.16 15.40
N LEU A 153 2.31 6.73 14.26
CA LEU A 153 1.69 6.90 12.94
C LEU A 153 0.34 6.15 12.83
N ASN A 154 0.26 4.92 13.35
CA ASN A 154 -0.97 4.14 13.42
C ASN A 154 -2.06 4.88 14.21
N GLN A 155 -1.72 5.43 15.37
CA GLN A 155 -2.68 6.20 16.17
C GLN A 155 -3.17 7.47 15.45
N SER A 156 -2.32 8.13 14.66
CA SER A 156 -2.68 9.34 13.92
C SER A 156 -3.46 9.08 12.63
N PHE A 157 -3.09 8.06 11.85
CA PHE A 157 -3.57 7.88 10.47
C PHE A 157 -4.37 6.58 10.25
N GLY A 158 -4.26 5.62 11.18
CA GLY A 158 -5.07 4.41 11.19
C GLY A 158 -4.64 3.29 10.23
N ILE A 159 -3.45 3.34 9.63
CA ILE A 159 -2.95 2.23 8.81
C ILE A 159 -2.41 1.14 9.73
N GLY A 160 -2.91 -0.07 9.54
CA GLY A 160 -2.46 -1.26 10.26
C GLY A 160 -1.08 -1.71 9.78
N VAL A 161 -0.40 -2.53 10.57
CA VAL A 161 0.91 -3.08 10.22
C VAL A 161 0.88 -4.59 10.35
N ILE A 162 1.26 -5.29 9.29
CA ILE A 162 1.39 -6.75 9.27
C ILE A 162 2.86 -7.09 9.11
N LYS A 163 3.37 -7.95 10.00
CA LYS A 163 4.67 -8.59 9.84
C LYS A 163 4.46 -9.92 9.13
N LEU A 164 4.93 -9.99 7.88
CA LEU A 164 4.94 -11.21 7.09
C LEU A 164 6.22 -12.00 7.38
N GLU A 165 6.09 -13.31 7.48
CA GLU A 165 7.15 -14.28 7.65
C GLU A 165 7.03 -15.36 6.56
N SER A 166 8.12 -16.06 6.24
CA SER A 166 8.12 -17.13 5.24
C SER A 166 7.09 -18.23 5.55
N GLU A 167 6.89 -18.50 6.84
CA GLU A 167 5.80 -19.33 7.34
C GLU A 167 4.62 -18.45 7.73
N ILE A 168 3.50 -18.61 7.02
CA ILE A 168 2.28 -17.81 7.25
C ILE A 168 1.77 -17.90 8.69
N SER A 169 1.99 -19.03 9.38
CA SER A 169 1.56 -19.23 10.77
C SER A 169 2.34 -18.36 11.77
N ASN A 170 3.54 -17.91 11.40
CA ASN A 170 4.36 -16.99 12.20
C ASN A 170 4.08 -15.52 11.84
N SER A 171 3.37 -15.26 10.75
CA SER A 171 2.97 -13.92 10.35
C SER A 171 1.91 -13.38 11.32
N LYS A 172 1.97 -12.08 11.61
CA LYS A 172 1.08 -11.47 12.61
C LYS A 172 0.76 -10.02 12.31
N ILE A 173 -0.42 -9.61 12.75
CA ILE A 173 -0.82 -8.20 12.81
C ILE A 173 -0.07 -7.56 13.99
N LEU A 174 0.88 -6.67 13.70
CA LEU A 174 1.62 -5.92 14.72
C LEU A 174 0.78 -4.77 15.29
N LEU A 175 0.04 -4.09 14.42
CA LEU A 175 -0.84 -2.98 14.75
C LEU A 175 -2.14 -3.14 13.94
N PRO A 176 -3.32 -3.10 14.58
CA PRO A 176 -4.58 -3.17 13.86
C PRO A 176 -4.81 -1.90 13.04
N ALA A 177 -5.49 -2.02 11.90
CA ALA A 177 -5.97 -0.87 11.15
C ALA A 177 -7.20 -0.24 11.82
N LYS A 178 -7.40 1.06 11.60
CA LYS A 178 -8.63 1.74 11.97
C LYS A 178 -9.64 1.57 10.84
N GLU A 179 -10.75 0.91 11.13
CA GLU A 179 -11.85 0.78 10.18
C GLU A 179 -12.47 2.16 9.86
N ARG A 180 -12.72 2.40 8.56
CA ARG A 180 -13.41 3.57 8.02
C ARG A 180 -14.74 3.15 7.41
N GLU A 181 -15.76 3.98 7.60
CA GLU A 181 -16.98 3.89 6.80
C GLU A 181 -16.72 4.52 5.42
N ILE A 182 -17.14 3.83 4.36
CA ILE A 182 -17.10 4.29 2.97
C ILE A 182 -18.54 4.47 2.51
#